data_AF-A0A2T3IYI1-F1
#
_entry.id   AF-A0A2T3IYI1-F1
#
_cell.length_a   1.000
_cell.length_b   1.000
_cell.length_c   1.000
_cell.angle_alpha   90.00
_cell.angle_beta   90.00
_cell.angle_gamma   90.00
#
_symmetry.space_group_name_H-M   'P 1'
#
loop_
_entity.id
_entity.type
_entity.pdbx_description
1 polymer ?
#
loop_
_entity_poly.entity_id
_entity_poly.type
_entity_poly.pdbx_seq_one_letter_code
_entity_poly.pdbx_strand_id
1 'polypeptide(L)'
;MAQLFSSLKELSLFDLMMTVATLAQSPILVPLFMGMFIKKTPKWAAWATVLFGMFVSFLCIKVFTPQALGQLIGVEFTGREIGELRTMITIAAHLFLTASFFWATTLFYKEETFSKEEKEQVDTFFENIETECVADGSQDEFDKMQREKLGSITMMMGVGLLAMVLLPNPLWGRALFLGCSGIILLTGYLLKKSAQRKPESTGELASQS
;
A
#
# COMPACT_ATOMS: atom_id res chain seq x y z
N MET A 1 20.40 27.90 -10.85
CA MET A 1 21.09 26.60 -10.66
C MET A 1 21.84 26.49 -9.34
N ALA A 2 22.51 27.54 -8.84
CA ALA A 2 23.24 27.47 -7.57
C ALA A 2 22.36 27.23 -6.32
N GLN A 3 21.15 27.81 -6.26
CA GLN A 3 20.20 27.55 -5.15
C GLN A 3 19.61 26.14 -5.19
N LEU A 4 19.41 25.57 -6.39
CA LEU A 4 18.99 24.18 -6.57
C LEU A 4 20.08 23.23 -6.05
N PHE A 5 21.35 23.49 -6.37
CA PHE A 5 22.49 22.68 -5.93
C PHE A 5 22.80 22.82 -4.43
N SER A 6 22.50 23.98 -3.83
CA SER A 6 22.60 24.21 -2.38
C SER A 6 21.49 23.48 -1.60
N SER A 7 20.26 23.43 -2.12
CA SER A 7 19.14 22.66 -1.55
C SER A 7 19.32 21.14 -1.73
N LEU A 8 19.96 20.71 -2.80
CA LEU A 8 20.29 19.30 -3.08
C LEU A 8 21.40 18.74 -2.18
N LYS A 9 22.12 19.56 -1.42
CA LYS A 9 23.11 19.11 -0.43
C LYS A 9 22.50 18.82 0.95
N GLU A 10 21.33 19.37 1.25
CA GLU A 10 20.62 19.11 2.51
C GLU A 10 19.66 17.92 2.46
N LEU A 11 19.19 17.55 1.25
CA LEU A 11 18.49 16.28 1.01
C LEU A 11 19.51 15.26 0.50
N SER A 12 19.64 14.11 1.17
CA SER A 12 20.48 13.02 0.66
C SER A 12 20.02 12.66 -0.76
N LEU A 13 20.93 12.29 -1.66
CA LEU A 13 20.54 11.73 -2.97
C LEU A 13 19.54 10.56 -2.80
N PHE A 14 19.65 9.84 -1.68
CA PHE A 14 18.68 8.86 -1.23
C PHE A 14 17.28 9.44 -0.98
N ASP A 15 17.16 10.55 -0.26
CA ASP A 15 15.87 11.21 0.04
C ASP A 15 15.23 11.76 -1.23
N LEU A 16 16.03 12.28 -2.15
CA LEU A 16 15.56 12.71 -3.46
C LEU A 16 15.04 11.52 -4.27
N MET A 17 15.79 10.42 -4.33
CA MET A 17 15.36 9.20 -5.00
C MET A 17 14.07 8.63 -4.39
N MET A 18 13.97 8.60 -3.06
CA MET A 18 12.77 8.17 -2.34
C MET A 18 11.58 9.08 -2.59
N THR A 19 11.80 10.40 -2.61
CA THR A 19 10.74 11.38 -2.90
C THR A 19 10.23 11.22 -4.33
N VAL A 20 11.12 11.13 -5.31
CA VAL A 20 10.75 10.92 -6.72
C VAL A 20 10.01 9.59 -6.90
N ALA A 21 10.51 8.50 -6.31
CA ALA A 21 9.87 7.19 -6.36
C ALA A 21 8.45 7.25 -5.76
N THR A 22 8.29 7.87 -4.60
CA THR A 22 6.99 7.98 -3.91
C THR A 22 5.99 8.83 -4.71
N LEU A 23 6.46 9.94 -5.30
CA LEU A 23 5.64 10.83 -6.14
C LEU A 23 5.20 10.18 -7.45
N ALA A 24 6.02 9.29 -8.03
CA ALA A 24 5.66 8.55 -9.23
C ALA A 24 4.76 7.34 -8.92
N GLN A 25 5.01 6.65 -7.80
CA GLN A 25 4.29 5.43 -7.44
C GLN A 25 2.84 5.69 -7.07
N SER A 26 2.55 6.79 -6.35
CA SER A 26 1.19 7.10 -5.92
C SER A 26 0.20 7.30 -7.09
N PRO A 27 0.51 8.07 -8.16
CA PRO A 27 -0.34 8.19 -9.35
C PRO A 27 -0.50 6.89 -10.16
N ILE A 28 0.53 6.04 -10.20
CA ILE A 28 0.49 4.78 -10.97
C ILE A 28 -0.39 3.73 -10.29
N LEU A 29 -0.41 3.72 -8.95
CA LEU A 29 -1.18 2.74 -8.20
C LEU A 29 -2.69 2.90 -8.42
N VAL A 30 -3.17 4.13 -8.60
CA VAL A 30 -4.61 4.42 -8.76
C VAL A 30 -5.24 3.71 -9.97
N PRO A 31 -4.77 3.87 -11.22
CA PRO A 31 -5.37 3.18 -12.36
C PRO A 31 -5.19 1.66 -12.29
N LEU A 32 -4.11 1.16 -11.71
CA LEU A 32 -3.92 -0.29 -11.50
C LEU A 32 -4.97 -0.85 -10.54
N PHE A 33 -5.21 -0.17 -9.42
CA PHE A 33 -6.20 -0.59 -8.44
C PHE A 33 -7.64 -0.44 -8.96
N MET A 34 -7.98 0.73 -9.51
CA MET A 34 -9.30 1.02 -10.05
C MET A 34 -9.64 0.18 -11.29
N GLY A 35 -8.64 -0.15 -12.11
CA GLY A 35 -8.80 -0.99 -13.30
C GLY A 35 -9.21 -2.43 -12.99
N MET A 36 -8.98 -2.93 -11.77
CA MET A 36 -9.51 -4.23 -11.34
C MET A 36 -11.04 -4.22 -11.19
N PHE A 37 -11.64 -3.06 -10.90
CA PHE A 37 -13.08 -2.93 -10.66
C PHE A 37 -13.83 -2.33 -11.84
N ILE A 38 -13.15 -1.57 -12.71
CA ILE A 38 -13.77 -0.80 -13.80
C ILE A 38 -13.32 -1.36 -15.15
N LYS A 39 -14.19 -2.15 -15.78
CA LYS A 39 -13.94 -2.80 -17.08
C LYS A 39 -13.88 -1.85 -18.28
N LYS A 40 -14.75 -0.82 -18.30
CA LYS A 40 -14.98 0.02 -19.48
C LYS A 40 -14.20 1.33 -19.44
N THR A 41 -12.88 1.26 -19.62
CA THR A 41 -11.99 2.43 -19.65
C THR A 41 -11.28 2.58 -20.99
N PRO A 42 -11.12 3.79 -21.55
CA PRO A 42 -10.40 3.98 -22.81
C PRO A 42 -8.91 3.67 -22.67
N LYS A 43 -8.22 3.31 -23.77
CA LYS A 43 -6.81 2.89 -23.76
C LYS A 43 -5.84 3.91 -23.14
N TRP A 44 -6.17 5.20 -23.25
CA TRP A 44 -5.36 6.30 -22.72
C TRP A 44 -5.65 6.61 -21.24
N ALA A 45 -6.69 6.02 -20.63
CA ALA A 45 -7.16 6.35 -19.28
C ALA A 45 -6.05 6.23 -18.23
N ALA A 46 -5.28 5.15 -18.27
CA ALA A 46 -4.20 4.91 -17.31
C ALA A 46 -3.14 6.02 -17.36
N TRP A 47 -2.64 6.35 -18.56
CA TRP A 47 -1.61 7.39 -18.72
C TRP A 47 -2.12 8.81 -18.42
N ALA A 48 -3.35 9.13 -18.83
CA ALA A 48 -3.97 10.40 -18.46
C ALA A 48 -4.16 10.52 -16.94
N THR A 49 -4.50 9.42 -16.27
CA THR A 49 -4.66 9.38 -14.81
C THR A 49 -3.32 9.53 -14.10
N VAL A 50 -2.23 8.96 -14.62
CA VAL A 50 -0.89 9.20 -14.09
C VAL A 50 -0.51 10.67 -14.20
N LEU A 51 -0.73 11.29 -15.37
CA LEU A 51 -0.47 12.72 -15.58
C LEU A 51 -1.32 13.60 -14.65
N PHE A 52 -2.61 13.29 -14.50
CA PHE A 52 -3.50 13.99 -13.58
C PHE A 52 -3.09 13.76 -12.12
N GLY A 53 -2.67 12.55 -11.74
CA GLY A 53 -2.19 12.23 -10.41
C GLY A 53 -0.89 12.97 -10.06
N MET A 54 0.01 13.18 -11.03
CA MET A 54 1.18 14.05 -10.83
C MET A 54 0.76 15.50 -10.58
N PHE A 55 -0.28 15.99 -11.27
CA PHE A 55 -0.86 17.31 -10.99
C PHE A 55 -1.50 17.37 -9.59
N VAL A 56 -2.24 16.34 -9.17
CA VAL A 56 -2.77 16.22 -7.79
C VAL A 56 -1.64 16.19 -6.76
N SER A 57 -0.55 15.49 -7.03
CA SER A 57 0.65 15.48 -6.18
C SER A 57 1.25 16.88 -6.03
N PHE A 58 1.34 17.65 -7.13
CA PHE A 58 1.75 19.04 -7.09
C PHE A 58 0.80 19.91 -6.24
N LEU A 59 -0.52 19.70 -6.36
CA LEU A 59 -1.50 20.37 -5.51
C LEU A 59 -1.33 19.99 -4.04
N CYS A 60 -0.99 18.75 -3.69
CA CYS A 60 -0.72 18.36 -2.30
C CYS A 60 0.53 19.03 -1.72
N ILE A 61 1.52 19.34 -2.57
CA ILE A 61 2.72 20.08 -2.15
C ILE A 61 2.43 21.57 -1.93
N LYS A 62 1.56 22.18 -2.74
CA LYS A 62 1.39 23.64 -2.78
C LYS A 62 0.08 24.15 -2.17
N VAL A 63 -1.00 23.40 -2.30
CA VAL A 63 -2.37 23.84 -1.98
C VAL A 63 -2.93 23.04 -0.82
N PHE A 64 -3.02 21.72 -0.94
CA PHE A 64 -3.57 20.83 0.09
C PHE A 64 -2.51 20.50 1.16
N THR A 65 -2.03 21.54 1.83
CA THR A 65 -1.02 21.40 2.88
C THR A 65 -1.68 21.32 4.26
N PRO A 66 -1.07 20.63 5.23
CA PRO A 66 -1.54 20.64 6.63
C PRO A 66 -1.66 22.06 7.18
N GLN A 67 -0.80 22.98 6.73
CA GLN A 67 -0.84 24.39 7.11
C GLN A 67 -2.08 25.09 6.56
N ALA A 68 -2.42 24.88 5.29
CA ALA A 68 -3.64 25.41 4.70
C ALA A 68 -4.89 24.87 5.40
N LEU A 69 -4.89 23.58 5.76
CA LEU A 69 -5.96 22.99 6.56
C LEU A 69 -6.02 23.61 7.96
N GLY A 70 -4.88 23.76 8.63
CA GLY A 70 -4.79 24.39 9.96
C GLY A 70 -5.31 25.82 9.97
N GLN A 71 -4.99 26.61 8.94
CA GLN A 71 -5.53 27.96 8.74
C GLN A 71 -7.04 27.94 8.50
N LEU A 72 -7.55 26.97 7.75
CA LEU A 72 -8.99 26.84 7.48
C LEU A 72 -9.79 26.54 8.75
N ILE A 73 -9.26 25.66 9.62
CA ILE A 73 -9.96 25.22 10.84
C ILE A 73 -9.54 26.00 12.11
N GLY A 74 -8.58 26.92 11.99
CA GLY A 74 -8.06 27.72 13.10
C GLY A 74 -7.22 26.95 14.12
N VAL A 75 -6.52 25.88 13.70
CA VAL A 75 -5.71 25.02 14.57
C VAL A 75 -4.25 25.05 14.12
N GLU A 76 -3.33 25.23 15.08
CA GLU A 76 -1.89 25.07 14.85
C GLU A 76 -1.47 23.63 15.17
N PHE A 77 -0.97 22.92 14.16
CA PHE A 77 -0.51 21.55 14.31
C PHE A 77 0.95 21.49 14.76
N THR A 78 1.27 20.48 15.57
CA THR A 78 2.66 20.17 15.90
C THR A 78 3.42 19.63 14.68
N GLY A 79 4.76 19.71 14.70
CA GLY A 79 5.59 19.20 13.60
C GLY A 79 5.35 17.71 13.28
N ARG A 80 5.04 16.89 14.29
CA ARG A 80 4.66 15.48 14.11
C ARG A 80 3.34 15.34 13.36
N GLU A 81 2.31 16.06 13.83
CA GLU A 81 0.97 16.02 13.21
C GLU A 81 1.00 16.53 11.78
N ILE A 82 1.83 17.53 11.47
CA ILE A 82 2.03 18.00 10.09
C ILE A 82 2.54 16.88 9.18
N GLY A 83 3.46 16.04 9.67
CA GLY A 83 3.95 14.89 8.92
C GLY A 83 2.86 13.86 8.64
N GLU A 84 2.09 13.51 9.68
CA GLU A 84 0.97 12.54 9.58
C GLU A 84 -0.15 13.07 8.67
N LEU A 85 -0.55 14.33 8.86
CA LEU A 85 -1.58 14.98 8.05
C LEU A 85 -1.16 15.13 6.59
N ARG A 86 0.12 15.41 6.31
CA ARG A 86 0.60 15.49 4.92
C ARG A 86 0.37 14.17 4.19
N THR A 87 0.71 13.06 4.83
CA THR A 87 0.48 11.72 4.26
C THR A 87 -1.01 11.45 4.10
N MET A 88 -1.81 11.72 5.12
CA MET A 88 -3.27 11.51 5.09
C MET A 88 -3.94 12.32 3.98
N ILE A 89 -3.64 13.61 3.87
CA ILE A 89 -4.19 14.51 2.84
C ILE A 89 -3.76 14.03 1.45
N THR A 90 -2.50 13.62 1.27
CA THR A 90 -2.01 13.12 -0.02
C THR A 90 -2.75 11.86 -0.46
N ILE A 91 -2.96 10.90 0.45
CA ILE A 91 -3.73 9.68 0.18
C ILE A 91 -5.17 10.02 -0.15
N ALA A 92 -5.83 10.86 0.67
CA ALA A 92 -7.21 11.27 0.45
C ALA A 92 -7.37 11.99 -0.89
N ALA A 93 -6.46 12.89 -1.25
CA ALA A 93 -6.48 13.59 -2.53
C ALA A 93 -6.39 12.63 -3.73
N HIS A 94 -5.51 11.62 -3.68
CA HIS A 94 -5.44 10.62 -4.76
C HIS A 94 -6.67 9.72 -4.81
N LEU A 95 -7.22 9.35 -3.65
CA LEU A 95 -8.43 8.56 -3.57
C LEU A 95 -9.64 9.31 -4.14
N PHE A 96 -9.81 10.60 -3.82
CA PHE A 96 -10.99 11.35 -4.24
C PHE A 96 -10.83 12.08 -5.57
N LEU A 97 -9.65 12.60 -5.90
CA LEU A 97 -9.43 13.34 -7.15
C LEU A 97 -8.94 12.40 -8.24
N THR A 98 -7.84 11.70 -8.02
CA THR A 98 -7.22 10.86 -9.06
C THR A 98 -8.09 9.64 -9.40
N ALA A 99 -8.68 8.97 -8.41
CA ALA A 99 -9.57 7.84 -8.68
C ALA A 99 -10.88 8.28 -9.34
N SER A 100 -11.47 9.41 -8.90
CA SER A 100 -12.66 9.95 -9.57
C SER A 100 -12.38 10.41 -10.99
N PHE A 101 -11.19 10.96 -11.26
CA PHE A 101 -10.76 11.28 -12.63
C PHE A 101 -10.69 10.01 -13.48
N PHE A 102 -10.04 8.94 -12.99
CA PHE A 102 -9.99 7.66 -13.69
C PHE A 102 -11.40 7.12 -13.96
N TRP A 103 -12.28 7.16 -12.96
CA TRP A 103 -13.68 6.77 -13.14
C TRP A 103 -14.41 7.65 -14.17
N ALA A 104 -14.20 8.96 -14.17
CA ALA A 104 -14.77 9.87 -15.17
C ALA A 104 -14.27 9.58 -16.59
N THR A 105 -13.09 8.98 -16.77
CA THR A 105 -12.62 8.56 -18.11
C THR A 105 -13.52 7.51 -18.76
N THR A 106 -14.31 6.76 -17.97
CA THR A 106 -15.28 5.79 -18.49
C THR A 106 -16.35 6.44 -19.37
N LEU A 107 -16.65 7.73 -19.16
CA LEU A 107 -17.57 8.50 -20.00
C LEU A 107 -17.05 8.66 -21.45
N PHE A 108 -15.75 8.49 -21.65
CA PHE A 108 -15.10 8.56 -22.96
C PHE A 108 -14.77 7.17 -23.53
N TYR A 109 -15.27 6.10 -22.90
CA TYR A 109 -15.09 4.74 -23.41
C TYR A 109 -15.85 4.54 -24.72
N LYS A 110 -15.13 3.97 -25.69
CA LYS A 110 -15.64 3.68 -27.03
C LYS A 110 -15.21 2.28 -27.43
N GLU A 111 -16.17 1.37 -27.47
CA GLU A 111 -15.91 -0.05 -27.71
C GLU A 111 -15.35 -0.31 -29.11
N GLU A 112 -15.70 0.53 -30.08
CA GLU A 112 -15.23 0.48 -31.46
C GLU A 112 -13.73 0.78 -31.62
N THR A 113 -13.10 1.38 -30.62
CA THR A 113 -11.65 1.69 -30.64
C THR A 113 -10.76 0.51 -30.28
N PHE A 114 -11.36 -0.60 -29.83
CA PHE A 114 -10.66 -1.82 -29.43
C PHE A 114 -10.69 -2.87 -30.55
N SER A 115 -9.56 -3.52 -30.78
CA SER A 115 -9.47 -4.70 -31.62
C SER A 115 -10.25 -5.86 -30.98
N LYS A 116 -10.59 -6.88 -31.78
CA LYS A 116 -11.25 -8.08 -31.25
C LYS A 116 -10.42 -8.77 -30.17
N GLU A 117 -9.10 -8.86 -30.39
CA GLU A 117 -8.15 -9.47 -29.47
C GLU A 117 -8.07 -8.71 -28.14
N GLU A 118 -8.04 -7.37 -28.16
CA GLU A 118 -8.01 -6.57 -26.93
C GLU A 118 -9.30 -6.74 -26.10
N LYS A 119 -10.46 -6.85 -26.76
CA LYS A 119 -11.73 -7.11 -26.06
C LYS A 119 -11.72 -8.47 -25.39
N GLU A 120 -11.29 -9.51 -26.11
CA GLU A 120 -11.19 -10.87 -25.59
C GLU A 120 -10.24 -10.96 -24.40
N GLN A 121 -9.10 -10.26 -24.44
CA GLN A 121 -8.17 -10.18 -23.30
C GLN A 121 -8.81 -9.52 -22.07
N VAL A 122 -9.53 -8.40 -22.26
CA VAL A 122 -10.25 -7.72 -21.18
C VAL A 122 -11.37 -8.61 -20.63
N ASP A 123 -12.14 -9.26 -21.48
CA ASP A 123 -13.21 -10.18 -21.07
C ASP A 123 -12.66 -11.34 -20.25
N THR A 124 -11.61 -12.00 -20.75
CA THR A 124 -10.91 -13.10 -20.05
C THR A 124 -10.37 -12.65 -18.70
N PHE A 125 -9.80 -11.44 -18.60
CA PHE A 125 -9.31 -10.90 -17.34
C PHE A 125 -10.42 -10.75 -16.30
N PHE A 126 -11.56 -10.17 -16.69
CA PHE A 126 -12.70 -10.00 -15.77
C PHE A 126 -13.40 -11.31 -15.44
N GLU A 127 -13.50 -12.24 -16.39
CA GLU A 127 -14.00 -13.59 -16.14
C GLU A 127 -13.12 -14.31 -15.10
N ASN A 128 -11.79 -14.22 -15.22
CA ASN A 128 -10.86 -14.79 -14.24
C ASN A 128 -10.98 -14.15 -12.85
N ILE A 129 -11.30 -12.85 -12.77
CA ILE A 129 -11.53 -12.15 -11.50
C ILE A 129 -12.83 -12.64 -10.84
N GLU A 130 -13.89 -12.82 -11.63
CA GLU A 130 -15.20 -13.24 -11.14
C GLU A 130 -15.28 -14.76 -10.87
N THR A 131 -14.40 -15.54 -11.49
CA THR A 131 -14.33 -16.98 -11.30
C THR A 131 -13.81 -17.31 -9.90
N GLU A 132 -14.61 -18.08 -9.15
CA GLU A 132 -14.24 -18.50 -7.80
C GLU A 132 -12.94 -19.31 -7.81
N CYS A 133 -11.97 -18.86 -7.00
CA CYS A 133 -10.76 -19.64 -6.74
C CYS A 133 -11.09 -20.79 -5.80
N VAL A 134 -11.41 -21.97 -6.35
CA VAL A 134 -11.61 -23.19 -5.58
C VAL A 134 -10.25 -23.68 -5.08
N ALA A 135 -10.06 -23.63 -3.76
CA ALA A 135 -8.87 -24.13 -3.08
C ALA A 135 -8.62 -25.60 -3.45
N ASP A 136 -7.52 -25.89 -4.13
CA ASP A 136 -7.08 -27.28 -4.28
C ASP A 136 -6.51 -27.80 -2.96
N GLY A 137 -6.31 -29.12 -2.85
CA GLY A 137 -5.74 -29.74 -1.65
C GLY A 137 -4.32 -29.27 -1.29
N SER A 138 -3.66 -28.47 -2.14
CA SER A 138 -2.33 -27.91 -1.91
C SER A 138 -2.34 -26.49 -1.33
N GLN A 139 -3.49 -25.81 -1.32
CA GLN A 139 -3.62 -24.48 -0.71
C GLN A 139 -3.24 -24.47 0.78
N ASP A 140 -3.53 -25.54 1.51
CA ASP A 140 -3.10 -25.74 2.89
C ASP A 140 -1.56 -25.69 3.05
N GLU A 141 -0.81 -26.23 2.08
CA GLU A 141 0.65 -26.20 2.08
C GLU A 141 1.19 -24.81 1.72
N PHE A 142 0.57 -24.13 0.76
CA PHE A 142 0.91 -22.74 0.43
C PHE A 142 0.64 -21.79 1.59
N ASP A 143 -0.49 -21.93 2.28
CA ASP A 143 -0.86 -21.12 3.44
C ASP A 143 0.11 -21.34 4.61
N LYS A 144 0.52 -22.60 4.86
CA LYS A 144 1.58 -22.92 5.83
C LYS A 144 2.90 -22.26 5.44
N MET A 145 3.31 -22.38 4.18
CA MET A 145 4.54 -21.76 3.69
C MET A 145 4.48 -20.23 3.83
N GLN A 146 3.37 -19.59 3.45
CA GLN A 146 3.19 -18.14 3.61
C GLN A 146 3.25 -17.72 5.07
N ARG A 147 2.58 -18.42 5.98
CA ARG A 147 2.62 -18.15 7.43
C ARG A 147 4.02 -18.34 8.01
N GLU A 148 4.76 -19.34 7.54
CA GLU A 148 6.15 -19.56 7.95
C GLU A 148 7.07 -18.44 7.47
N LYS A 149 6.96 -18.04 6.20
CA LYS A 149 7.75 -16.93 5.63
C LYS A 149 7.41 -15.61 6.32
N LEU A 150 6.12 -15.28 6.42
CA LEU A 150 5.63 -14.06 7.07
C LEU A 150 6.02 -14.01 8.54
N GLY A 151 5.84 -15.12 9.27
CA GLY A 151 6.27 -15.24 10.66
C GLY A 151 7.77 -15.04 10.82
N SER A 152 8.59 -15.63 9.94
CA SER A 152 10.05 -15.48 9.98
C SER A 152 10.50 -14.05 9.68
N ILE A 153 9.93 -13.40 8.65
CA ILE A 153 10.23 -12.00 8.33
C ILE A 153 9.82 -11.08 9.48
N THR A 154 8.62 -11.28 10.04
CA THR A 154 8.11 -10.52 11.18
C THR A 154 9.02 -10.67 12.41
N MET A 155 9.49 -11.89 12.70
CA MET A 155 10.44 -12.12 13.79
C MET A 155 11.77 -11.41 13.55
N MET A 156 12.34 -11.47 12.34
CA MET A 156 13.58 -10.75 12.02
C MET A 156 13.42 -9.24 12.21
N MET A 157 12.31 -8.67 11.76
CA MET A 157 11.98 -7.25 12.00
C MET A 157 11.82 -6.94 13.49
N GLY A 158 11.17 -7.82 14.25
CA GLY A 158 11.02 -7.70 15.69
C GLY A 158 12.36 -7.70 16.44
N VAL A 159 13.32 -8.53 16.01
CA VAL A 159 14.69 -8.53 16.56
C VAL A 159 15.40 -7.22 16.24
N GLY A 160 15.26 -6.71 15.00
CA GLY A 160 15.79 -5.40 14.63
C GLY A 160 15.20 -4.27 15.48
N LEU A 161 13.89 -4.30 15.74
CA LEU A 161 13.23 -3.33 16.61
C LEU A 161 13.67 -3.47 18.07
N LEU A 162 13.91 -4.69 18.56
CA LEU A 162 14.44 -4.94 19.90
C LEU A 162 15.85 -4.35 20.04
N ALA A 163 16.69 -4.44 18.99
CA ALA A 163 18.02 -3.83 18.99
C ALA A 163 17.98 -2.30 19.17
N MET A 164 16.88 -1.63 18.82
CA MET A 164 16.70 -0.18 19.06
C MET A 164 16.69 0.20 20.55
N VAL A 165 16.49 -0.76 21.46
CA VAL A 165 16.65 -0.55 22.91
C VAL A 165 18.09 -0.17 23.28
N LEU A 166 19.08 -0.63 22.50
CA LEU A 166 20.49 -0.33 22.72
C LEU A 166 20.85 1.13 22.39
N LEU A 167 20.03 1.82 21.60
CA LEU A 167 20.25 3.22 21.30
C LEU A 167 20.15 4.08 22.58
N PRO A 168 20.92 5.19 22.65
CA PRO A 168 20.87 6.11 23.78
C PRO A 168 19.57 6.93 23.75
N ASN A 169 18.49 6.30 24.23
CA ASN A 169 17.16 6.88 24.41
C ASN A 169 16.80 6.93 25.90
N PRO A 170 15.92 7.85 26.33
CA PRO A 170 15.37 7.84 27.70
C PRO A 170 14.72 6.49 28.02
N LEU A 171 14.69 6.12 29.30
CA LEU A 171 14.20 4.81 29.76
C LEU A 171 12.77 4.50 29.27
N TRP A 172 11.91 5.53 29.17
CA TRP A 172 10.56 5.41 28.62
C TRP A 172 10.57 4.98 27.14
N GLY A 173 11.44 5.58 26.32
CA GLY A 173 11.58 5.20 24.92
C GLY A 173 12.09 3.76 24.76
N ARG A 174 13.04 3.34 25.61
CA ARG A 174 13.51 1.95 25.66
C ARG A 174 12.40 0.96 26.05
N ALA A 175 11.58 1.31 27.03
CA ALA A 175 10.43 0.50 27.44
C ALA A 175 9.40 0.35 26.29
N LEU A 176 9.17 1.42 25.52
CA LEU A 176 8.29 1.39 24.36
C LEU A 176 8.83 0.48 23.25
N PHE A 177 10.13 0.56 22.93
CA PHE A 177 10.76 -0.36 21.97
C PHE A 177 10.70 -1.82 22.44
N LEU A 178 10.94 -2.07 23.73
CA LEU A 178 10.86 -3.41 24.32
C LEU A 178 9.42 -3.97 24.23
N GLY A 179 8.42 -3.18 24.57
CA GLY A 179 7.01 -3.58 24.48
C GLY A 179 6.57 -3.86 23.04
N CYS A 180 6.85 -2.94 22.11
CA CYS A 180 6.46 -3.09 20.71
C CYS A 180 7.18 -4.28 20.04
N SER A 181 8.48 -4.42 20.26
CA SER A 181 9.24 -5.55 19.72
C SER A 181 8.79 -6.87 20.33
N GLY A 182 8.45 -6.90 21.62
CA GLY A 182 7.86 -8.08 22.27
C GLY A 182 6.56 -8.54 21.60
N ILE A 183 5.63 -7.62 21.31
CA ILE A 183 4.37 -7.93 20.63
C ILE A 183 4.62 -8.44 19.20
N ILE A 184 5.51 -7.78 18.44
CA ILE A 184 5.85 -8.18 17.07
C ILE A 184 6.52 -9.56 17.06
N LEU A 185 7.47 -9.80 17.95
CA LEU A 185 8.15 -11.09 18.09
C LEU A 185 7.17 -12.20 18.49
N LEU A 186 6.27 -11.92 19.44
CA LEU A 186 5.22 -12.85 19.84
C LEU A 186 4.31 -13.19 18.66
N THR A 187 3.84 -12.18 17.92
CA THR A 187 2.96 -12.38 16.77
C THR A 187 3.65 -13.18 15.66
N GLY A 188 4.90 -12.82 15.32
CA GLY A 188 5.70 -13.57 14.34
C GLY A 188 5.94 -15.02 14.77
N TYR A 189 6.22 -15.25 16.07
CA TYR A 189 6.37 -16.59 16.63
C TYR A 189 5.07 -17.38 16.56
N LEU A 190 3.92 -16.79 16.93
CA LEU A 190 2.61 -17.45 16.86
C LEU A 190 2.26 -17.81 15.42
N LEU A 191 2.50 -16.91 14.45
CA LEU A 191 2.32 -17.18 13.02
C LEU A 191 3.17 -18.36 12.57
N LYS A 192 4.47 -18.36 12.88
CA LYS A 192 5.38 -19.45 12.51
C LYS A 192 5.00 -20.78 13.16
N LYS A 193 4.67 -20.77 14.45
CA LYS A 193 4.22 -21.96 15.19
C LYS A 193 2.92 -22.53 14.60
N SER A 194 2.02 -21.64 14.17
CA SER A 194 0.74 -22.03 13.61
C SER A 194 0.85 -22.66 12.22
N ALA A 195 1.93 -22.39 11.48
CA ALA A 195 2.26 -23.06 10.22
C ALA A 195 2.75 -24.51 10.41
N GLN A 196 3.26 -24.85 11.59
CA GLN A 196 3.84 -26.16 11.90
C GLN A 196 2.84 -27.15 12.54
N ARG A 197 1.62 -26.70 12.87
CA ARG A 197 0.59 -27.59 13.42
C ARG A 197 0.03 -28.46 12.29
N LYS A 198 0.14 -29.78 12.45
CA LYS A 198 -0.59 -30.76 11.62
C LYS A 198 -2.11 -30.53 11.79
N PRO A 199 -2.93 -30.75 10.75
CA PRO A 199 -4.38 -30.76 10.92
C PRO A 199 -4.73 -31.81 11.97
N GLU A 200 -5.54 -31.46 12.96
CA GLU A 200 -6.24 -32.49 13.73
C GLU A 200 -7.08 -33.29 12.73
N SER A 201 -6.78 -34.58 12.66
CA SER A 201 -7.55 -35.56 11.91
C SER A 201 -9.02 -35.40 12.24
N THR A 202 -9.80 -34.79 11.34
CA THR A 202 -11.26 -34.89 11.34
C THR A 202 -11.61 -36.30 10.88
N GLY A 203 -11.32 -37.27 11.74
CA GLY A 203 -11.43 -38.71 11.49
C GLY A 203 -12.26 -39.44 12.57
N GLU A 204 -13.10 -38.72 13.32
CA GLU A 204 -13.94 -39.29 14.39
C GLU A 204 -15.45 -39.11 14.16
N LEU A 205 -15.90 -38.86 12.93
CA LEU A 205 -17.35 -38.78 12.61
C LEU A 205 -17.84 -39.82 11.59
N ALA A 206 -16.99 -40.77 11.15
CA ALA A 206 -17.36 -41.80 10.17
C ALA A 206 -17.29 -43.24 10.71
N SER A 207 -17.26 -43.45 12.03
CA SER A 207 -17.29 -44.79 12.65
C SER A 207 -18.50 -45.04 13.57
N GLN A 208 -19.54 -44.19 13.51
CA GLN A 208 -20.81 -44.40 14.23
C GLN A 208 -22.04 -44.28 13.32
N SER A 209 -21.99 -44.85 12.11
CA SER A 209 -23.18 -45.11 11.28
C SER A 209 -23.12 -46.48 10.65
#